data_AF-A0A9J6FDN9-F1
#
_entry.id   AF-A0A9J6FDN9-F1
#
_cell.length_a   1.000
_cell.length_b   1.000
_cell.length_c   1.000
_cell.angle_alpha   90.00
_cell.angle_beta   90.00
_cell.angle_gamma   90.00
#
_symmetry.space_group_name_H-M   'P 1'
#
loop_
_entity.id
_entity.type
_entity.pdbx_description
1 polymer ?
#
loop_
_entity_poly.entity_id
_entity_poly.type
_entity_poly.pdbx_seq_one_letter_code
_entity_poly.pdbx_strand_id
1 'polypeptide(L)'
;MPPCLGPGPGPRPHGRSVQAHLKQTGIEQLKWGPKGAGLNIIENVWGRTKVALNRTPMPSATEDELWAAVLAEWQRLASDTSLVTALYESLPSRMSAVVEVNDDMTH
;
A
#
# COMPACT_ATOMS: atom_id res chain seq x y z
N MET A 1 -11.63 37.46 15.03
CA MET A 1 -11.70 36.47 13.93
C MET A 1 -10.79 35.29 14.28
N PRO A 2 -11.29 34.06 14.38
CA PRO A 2 -10.42 32.91 14.59
C PRO A 2 -9.70 32.56 13.26
N PRO A 3 -8.45 32.10 13.31
CA PRO A 3 -7.69 31.76 12.12
C PRO A 3 -8.21 30.45 11.52
N CYS A 4 -8.37 30.46 10.21
CA CYS A 4 -8.76 29.30 9.40
C CYS A 4 -7.74 28.17 9.59
N LEU A 5 -8.14 27.10 10.27
CA LEU A 5 -7.44 25.83 10.25
C LEU A 5 -7.56 25.26 8.83
N GLY A 6 -6.53 25.47 8.00
CA GLY A 6 -6.36 24.69 6.77
C GLY A 6 -6.30 23.19 7.09
N PRO A 7 -6.57 22.30 6.10
CA PRO A 7 -6.54 20.87 6.32
C PRO A 7 -5.13 20.49 6.80
N GLY A 8 -5.01 20.15 8.08
CA GLY A 8 -3.76 19.69 8.66
C GLY A 8 -3.28 18.43 7.94
N PRO A 9 -1.98 18.09 8.06
CA PRO A 9 -1.47 16.84 7.52
C PRO A 9 -2.35 15.69 8.01
N GLY A 10 -2.75 14.82 7.08
CA GLY A 10 -3.64 13.70 7.35
C GLY A 10 -3.17 12.84 8.55
N PRO A 11 -4.08 12.06 9.16
CA PRO A 11 -3.76 11.32 10.36
C PRO A 11 -2.53 10.43 10.14
N ARG A 12 -1.47 10.70 10.89
CA ARG A 12 -0.30 9.80 10.90
C ARG A 12 -0.77 8.43 11.38
N PRO A 13 -0.33 7.30 10.78
CA PRO A 13 -0.73 5.95 11.18
C PRO A 13 -0.48 5.63 12.66
N HIS A 14 0.46 6.35 13.28
CA HIS A 14 0.81 6.25 14.69
C HIS A 14 0.27 7.42 15.54
N GLY A 15 -0.65 8.21 14.99
CA GLY A 15 -1.34 9.26 15.72
C GLY A 15 -2.26 8.68 16.79
N ARG A 16 -2.35 9.36 17.93
CA ARG A 16 -3.18 8.92 19.07
C ARG A 16 -4.64 8.66 18.68
N SER A 17 -5.20 9.50 17.80
CA SER A 17 -6.56 9.35 17.27
C SER A 17 -6.74 8.05 16.45
N VAL A 18 -5.77 7.73 15.60
CA VAL A 18 -5.79 6.49 14.78
C VAL A 18 -5.68 5.26 15.66
N GLN A 19 -4.77 5.26 16.64
CA GLN A 19 -4.61 4.13 17.58
C GLN A 19 -5.86 3.91 18.44
N ALA A 20 -6.51 4.99 18.91
CA ALA A 20 -7.75 4.89 19.66
C ALA A 20 -8.87 4.30 18.80
N HIS A 21 -8.96 4.71 17.53
CA HIS A 21 -9.95 4.17 16.60
C HIS A 21 -9.71 2.69 16.29
N LEU A 22 -8.46 2.28 16.01
CA LEU A 22 -8.11 0.88 15.77
C LEU A 22 -8.45 -0.02 16.95
N LYS A 23 -8.21 0.46 18.19
CA LYS A 23 -8.60 -0.25 19.41
C LYS A 23 -10.11 -0.36 19.56
N GLN A 24 -10.84 0.70 19.21
CA GLN A 24 -12.31 0.74 19.31
C GLN A 24 -12.98 -0.18 18.27
N THR A 25 -12.40 -0.30 17.08
CA THR A 25 -12.91 -1.17 16.01
C THR A 25 -12.43 -2.62 16.12
N GLY A 26 -11.57 -2.94 17.10
CA GLY A 26 -11.04 -4.29 17.30
C GLY A 26 -10.07 -4.73 16.21
N ILE A 27 -9.46 -3.79 15.47
CA ILE A 27 -8.50 -4.11 14.41
C ILE A 27 -7.13 -4.33 15.05
N GLU A 28 -6.62 -5.56 14.97
CA GLU A 28 -5.26 -5.88 15.37
C GLU A 28 -4.24 -5.38 14.33
N GLN A 29 -3.23 -4.64 14.80
CA GLN A 29 -2.18 -4.11 13.94
C GLN A 29 -0.97 -5.03 13.96
N LEU A 30 -0.55 -5.48 12.77
CA LEU A 30 0.70 -6.21 12.61
C LEU A 30 1.89 -5.29 12.90
N LYS A 31 2.84 -5.75 13.73
CA LYS A 31 4.11 -5.05 13.96
C LYS A 31 5.02 -5.27 12.75
N TRP A 32 5.08 -4.29 11.87
CA TRP A 32 5.99 -4.31 10.72
C TRP A 32 7.44 -4.04 11.17
N GLY A 33 8.39 -4.83 10.67
CA GLY A 33 9.82 -4.52 10.81
C GLY A 33 10.26 -3.36 9.90
N PRO A 34 11.48 -2.83 10.07
CA PRO A 34 12.00 -1.68 9.30
C PRO A 34 12.03 -1.90 7.77
N LYS A 35 12.03 -3.16 7.31
CA LYS A 35 12.01 -3.57 5.88
C LYS A 35 10.65 -4.14 5.43
N GLY A 36 9.56 -3.81 6.11
CA GLY A 36 8.21 -4.36 5.86
C GLY A 36 7.58 -4.05 4.49
N ALA A 37 8.18 -3.19 3.68
CA ALA A 37 7.71 -2.83 2.33
C ALA A 37 7.50 -4.07 1.41
N GLY A 38 8.38 -5.07 1.50
CA GLY A 38 8.27 -6.30 0.70
C GLY A 38 7.07 -7.19 1.07
N LEU A 39 6.59 -7.06 2.31
CA LEU A 39 5.46 -7.82 2.86
C LEU A 39 4.12 -7.08 2.67
N ASN A 40 4.16 -5.80 2.29
CA ASN A 40 2.98 -5.01 2.08
C ASN A 40 2.36 -5.33 0.70
N ILE A 41 1.35 -6.20 0.69
CA ILE A 41 0.71 -6.67 -0.54
C ILE A 41 0.20 -5.49 -1.40
N ILE A 42 -0.31 -4.43 -0.76
CA ILE A 42 -0.82 -3.24 -1.46
C ILE A 42 0.27 -2.52 -2.25
N GLU A 43 1.53 -2.53 -1.79
CA GLU A 43 2.64 -1.94 -2.52
C GLU A 43 2.97 -2.72 -3.79
N ASN A 44 2.79 -4.05 -3.76
CA ASN A 44 2.94 -4.87 -4.96
C ASN A 44 1.86 -4.57 -5.99
N VAL A 45 0.61 -4.44 -5.54
CA VAL A 45 -0.53 -4.04 -6.40
C VAL A 45 -0.26 -2.67 -7.01
N TRP A 46 0.15 -1.68 -6.21
CA TRP A 46 0.53 -0.36 -6.71
C TRP A 46 1.70 -0.40 -7.69
N GLY A 47 2.70 -1.26 -7.46
CA GLY A 47 3.79 -1.50 -8.39
C GLY A 47 3.28 -1.96 -9.76
N ARG A 48 2.34 -2.92 -9.78
CA ARG A 48 1.73 -3.41 -11.02
C ARG A 48 0.92 -2.34 -11.73
N THR A 49 0.12 -1.56 -11.01
CA THR A 49 -0.63 -0.43 -11.58
C THR A 49 0.30 0.59 -12.22
N LYS A 50 1.40 0.96 -11.56
CA LYS A 50 2.39 1.90 -12.12
C LYS A 50 3.05 1.37 -13.40
N VAL A 51 3.41 0.07 -13.41
CA VAL A 51 3.99 -0.56 -14.61
C VAL A 51 2.99 -0.57 -15.77
N ALA A 52 1.71 -0.83 -15.50
CA ALA A 52 0.65 -0.79 -16.50
C ALA A 52 0.46 0.63 -17.07
N LEU A 53 0.39 1.64 -16.19
CA LEU A 53 0.24 3.03 -16.59
C LEU A 53 1.44 3.54 -17.38
N ASN A 54 2.67 3.16 -17.02
CA ASN A 54 3.88 3.55 -17.76
C ASN A 54 3.95 2.93 -19.17
N ARG A 55 3.24 1.83 -19.43
CA ARG A 55 3.19 1.20 -20.76
C ARG A 55 2.16 1.85 -21.68
N THR A 56 1.23 2.63 -21.11
CA THR A 56 0.23 3.37 -21.86
C THR A 56 0.76 4.78 -22.11
N PRO A 57 1.07 5.17 -23.36
CA PRO A 57 1.46 6.53 -23.64
C PRO A 57 0.30 7.47 -23.30
N MET A 58 0.49 8.32 -22.29
CA MET A 58 -0.42 9.41 -21.95
C MET A 58 0.31 10.74 -22.21
N PRO A 59 0.21 11.30 -23.43
CA PRO A 59 1.02 12.46 -23.83
C PRO A 59 0.59 13.76 -23.12
N SER A 60 -0.61 13.82 -22.55
CA SER A 60 -1.19 15.03 -21.95
C SER A 60 -2.36 14.70 -21.01
N ALA A 61 -2.20 13.73 -20.11
CA ALA A 61 -3.28 13.36 -19.20
C ALA A 61 -3.56 14.49 -18.20
N THR A 62 -4.77 15.02 -18.24
CA THR A 62 -5.37 15.80 -17.16
C THR A 62 -5.46 14.97 -15.88
N GLU A 63 -5.65 15.60 -14.71
CA GLU A 63 -5.83 14.90 -13.44
C GLU A 63 -6.95 13.86 -13.51
N ASP A 64 -8.05 14.20 -14.17
CA ASP A 64 -9.21 13.32 -14.36
C ASP A 64 -8.89 12.11 -15.26
N GLU A 65 -8.13 12.30 -16.33
CA GLU A 65 -7.71 11.21 -17.22
C GLU A 65 -6.74 10.26 -16.52
N LEU A 66 -5.82 10.80 -15.72
CA LEU A 66 -4.93 9.98 -14.89
C LEU A 66 -5.74 9.17 -13.87
N TRP A 67 -6.70 9.81 -13.19
CA TRP A 67 -7.57 9.13 -12.24
C TRP A 67 -8.39 8.03 -12.91
N ALA A 68 -8.97 8.30 -14.08
CA ALA A 68 -9.72 7.31 -14.85
C ALA A 68 -8.85 6.12 -15.27
N ALA A 69 -7.62 6.37 -15.72
CA ALA A 69 -6.68 5.32 -16.09
C ALA A 69 -6.26 4.46 -14.88
N VAL A 70 -5.98 5.09 -13.74
CA VAL A 70 -5.68 4.39 -12.48
C VAL A 70 -6.86 3.53 -12.05
N LEU A 71 -8.07 4.08 -12.09
CA LEU A 71 -9.28 3.38 -11.68
C LEU A 71 -9.59 2.18 -12.59
N ALA A 72 -9.43 2.35 -13.91
CA ALA A 72 -9.62 1.27 -14.86
C ALA A 72 -8.63 0.11 -14.63
N GLU A 73 -7.33 0.41 -14.45
CA GLU A 73 -6.34 -0.61 -14.13
C GLU A 73 -6.60 -1.26 -12.76
N TRP A 74 -7.03 -0.47 -11.78
CA TRP A 74 -7.39 -0.98 -10.46
C TRP A 74 -8.55 -1.97 -10.53
N GLN A 75 -9.63 -1.64 -11.25
CA GLN A 75 -10.78 -2.52 -11.45
C GLN A 75 -10.41 -3.78 -12.23
N ARG A 76 -9.53 -3.66 -13.23
CA ARG A 76 -9.00 -4.81 -13.98
C ARG A 76 -8.21 -5.76 -13.09
N LEU A 77 -7.33 -5.23 -12.23
CA LEU A 77 -6.57 -6.02 -11.26
C LEU A 77 -7.48 -6.63 -10.18
N ALA A 78 -8.49 -5.89 -9.72
CA ALA A 78 -9.46 -6.39 -8.73
C ALA A 78 -10.32 -7.53 -9.28
N SER A 79 -10.57 -7.54 -10.59
CA SER A 79 -11.29 -8.62 -11.27
C SER A 79 -10.43 -9.88 -11.47
N ASP A 80 -9.11 -9.77 -11.30
CA ASP A 80 -8.18 -10.89 -11.34
C ASP A 80 -8.02 -11.52 -9.95
N THR A 81 -8.90 -12.47 -9.62
CA THR A 81 -8.82 -13.20 -8.35
C THR A 81 -7.51 -13.98 -8.20
N SER A 82 -6.88 -14.39 -9.30
CA SER A 82 -5.62 -15.15 -9.28
C SER A 82 -4.46 -14.29 -8.78
N LEU A 83 -4.47 -12.99 -9.09
CA LEU A 83 -3.50 -12.03 -8.60
C LEU A 83 -3.50 -11.97 -7.06
N VAL A 84 -4.68 -11.83 -6.47
CA VAL A 84 -4.83 -11.71 -5.02
C VAL A 84 -4.37 -12.99 -4.34
N THR A 85 -4.79 -14.15 -4.84
CA THR A 85 -4.37 -15.46 -4.33
C THR A 85 -2.85 -15.63 -4.39
N ALA A 86 -2.23 -15.37 -5.55
CA ALA A 86 -0.78 -15.49 -5.71
C ALA A 86 0.00 -14.55 -4.78
N LEU A 87 -0.54 -13.35 -4.50
CA LEU A 87 0.07 -12.41 -3.56
C LEU A 87 0.06 -12.97 -2.13
N TYR A 88 -1.07 -13.51 -1.68
CA TYR A 88 -1.18 -14.17 -0.38
C TYR A 88 -0.30 -15.42 -0.28
N GLU A 89 -0.26 -16.25 -1.31
CA GLU A 89 0.62 -17.43 -1.38
C GLU A 89 2.11 -17.07 -1.35
N SER A 90 2.47 -15.89 -1.85
CA SER A 90 3.85 -15.40 -1.80
C SER A 90 4.26 -14.81 -0.44
N LEU A 91 3.33 -14.62 0.50
CA LEU A 91 3.65 -14.02 1.80
C LEU A 91 4.63 -14.86 2.63
N PRO A 92 4.45 -16.19 2.79
CA PRO A 92 5.35 -16.98 3.62
C PRO A 92 6.80 -16.94 3.11
N SER A 93 7.02 -17.04 1.79
CA SER A 93 8.37 -16.98 1.22
C SER A 93 9.01 -15.60 1.39
N ARG A 94 8.23 -14.51 1.26
CA ARG A 94 8.72 -13.15 1.53
C ARG A 94 9.03 -12.95 3.02
N MET A 95 8.26 -13.54 3.92
CA MET A 95 8.55 -13.51 5.35
C MET A 95 9.85 -14.24 5.67
N SER A 96 10.08 -15.43 5.09
CA SER A 96 11.34 -16.15 5.22
C SER A 96 12.53 -15.32 4.73
N ALA A 97 12.42 -14.68 3.56
CA ALA A 97 13.47 -13.80 3.03
C ALA A 97 13.77 -12.60 3.95
N VAL A 98 12.75 -12.03 4.61
CA VAL A 98 12.95 -10.95 5.59
C VAL A 98 13.64 -11.46 6.86
N VAL A 99 13.33 -12.69 7.30
CA VAL A 99 13.99 -13.32 8.44
C VAL A 99 15.46 -13.58 8.14
N GLU A 100 15.78 -14.19 6.99
CA GLU A 100 17.15 -14.47 6.56
C GLU A 100 18.00 -13.21 6.46
N VAL A 101 17.48 -12.15 5.83
CA VAL A 101 18.19 -10.87 5.68
C VAL A 101 18.38 -10.13 7.01
N ASN A 102 17.51 -10.35 7.99
CA ASN A 102 17.68 -9.76 9.32
C ASN A 102 18.69 -10.54 10.16
N ASP A 103 18.81 -11.85 9.97
CA ASP A 103 19.80 -12.70 10.66
C ASP A 103 21.23 -12.44 10.15
N ASP A 104 21.37 -12.25 8.83
CA ASP A 104 22.66 -11.96 8.14
C ASP A 104 23.25 -10.56 8.48
N MET A 105 22.43 -9.65 9.02
CA MET A 105 22.87 -8.33 9.50
C MET A 105 23.28 -8.31 10.99
N THR A 106 23.15 -9.44 11.70
CA THR A 106 23.47 -9.57 13.13
C THR A 106 24.82 -10.21 13.42
N HIS A 107 25.65 -10.44 12.40
CA HIS A 107 27.02 -10.95 12.51
C HIS A 107 28.10 -9.93 12.14
#